data_AF-A0A1D8JFR6-F1
#
_entry.id   AF-A0A1D8JFR6-F1
#
_cell.length_a   1.000
_cell.length_b   1.000
_cell.length_c   1.000
_cell.angle_alpha   90.00
_cell.angle_beta   90.00
_cell.angle_gamma   90.00
#
_symmetry.space_group_name_H-M   'P 1'
#
loop_
_entity.id
_entity.type
_entity.pdbx_description
1 polymer ?
#
loop_
_entity_poly.entity_id
_entity_poly.type
_entity_poly.pdbx_seq_one_letter_code
_entity_poly.pdbx_strand_id
1 'polypeptide(L)' 'MLKHAKEGILLPNKNFTIAGTNIDEVKKQNAKSGLSYNEVLAEIAKTGGKGTAMYSDTNPEQVRKANNPTTD' A
#
# COMPACT_ATOMS: atom_id res chain seq x y z
N MET A 1 -3.41 41.00 -45.45
CA MET A 1 -3.84 39.60 -45.71
C MET A 1 -3.72 38.82 -44.42
N LEU A 2 -4.82 38.77 -43.67
CA LEU A 2 -4.97 37.94 -42.48
C LEU A 2 -5.33 36.52 -42.94
N LYS A 3 -4.54 35.51 -42.60
CA LYS A 3 -4.97 34.11 -42.69
C LYS A 3 -4.72 33.41 -41.36
N HIS A 4 -5.82 33.21 -40.64
CA HIS A 4 -5.92 32.29 -39.52
C HIS A 4 -5.78 30.85 -40.04
N ALA A 5 -4.96 30.05 -39.38
CA ALA A 5 -5.12 28.59 -39.35
C ALA A 5 -4.87 28.14 -37.90
N LYS A 6 -5.98 27.93 -37.18
CA LYS A 6 -6.03 27.08 -35.98
C LYS A 6 -5.73 25.64 -36.41
N GLU A 7 -4.92 24.93 -35.65
CA GLU A 7 -5.33 23.75 -34.85
C GLU A 7 -4.10 22.96 -34.40
N GLY A 8 -4.11 22.54 -33.14
CA GLY A 8 -3.05 21.76 -32.52
C GLY A 8 -2.54 22.37 -31.22
N ILE A 9 -3.43 22.66 -30.27
CA ILE A 9 -3.01 22.63 -28.86
C ILE A 9 -2.57 21.19 -28.62
N LEU A 10 -1.27 20.93 -28.69
CA LEU A 10 -0.69 19.68 -28.24
C LEU A 10 -0.94 19.64 -26.73
N LEU A 11 -2.02 18.99 -26.31
CA LEU A 11 -2.27 18.74 -24.90
C LEU A 11 -1.00 18.09 -24.35
N PRO A 12 -0.31 18.67 -23.36
CA PRO A 12 0.83 18.01 -22.76
C PRO A 12 0.33 16.65 -22.28
N ASN A 13 0.99 15.58 -22.76
CA ASN A 13 0.62 14.21 -22.47
C ASN A 13 0.26 14.08 -20.97
N LYS A 14 -1.05 14.00 -20.65
CA LYS A 14 -1.54 14.01 -19.26
C LYS A 14 -1.01 12.84 -18.42
N ASN A 15 -0.35 11.87 -19.09
CA ASN A 15 0.16 10.65 -18.51
C ASN A 15 1.69 10.66 -18.34
N PHE A 16 2.35 11.81 -18.50
CA PHE A 16 3.78 11.95 -18.19
C PHE A 16 4.01 13.00 -17.10
N THR A 17 4.93 12.73 -16.18
CA THR A 17 5.38 13.73 -15.19
C THR A 17 6.28 14.78 -15.85
N ILE A 18 6.58 15.87 -15.14
CA ILE A 18 7.54 16.91 -15.59
C ILE A 18 8.93 16.31 -15.84
N ALA A 19 9.28 15.24 -15.11
CA ALA A 19 10.51 14.49 -15.30
C ALA A 19 10.46 13.49 -16.48
N GLY A 20 9.35 13.45 -17.24
CA GLY A 20 9.18 12.52 -18.37
C GLY A 20 8.81 11.09 -17.98
N THR A 21 8.34 10.86 -16.76
CA THR A 21 7.92 9.52 -16.30
C THR A 21 6.55 9.16 -16.85
N ASN A 22 6.43 8.04 -17.57
CA ASN A 22 5.13 7.51 -18.03
C ASN A 22 4.34 6.90 -16.86
N ILE A 23 3.21 7.54 -16.51
CA ILE A 23 2.35 7.16 -15.39
C ILE A 23 1.65 5.81 -15.64
N ASP A 24 1.26 5.50 -16.87
CA ASP A 24 0.54 4.26 -17.19
C ASP A 24 1.46 3.03 -17.06
N GLU A 25 2.71 3.17 -17.51
CA GLU A 25 3.71 2.11 -17.35
C GLU A 25 4.06 1.90 -15.87
N VAL A 26 4.19 2.96 -15.07
CA VAL A 26 4.40 2.84 -13.63
C VAL A 26 3.24 2.13 -12.94
N LYS A 27 1.99 2.47 -13.27
CA LYS A 27 0.81 1.78 -12.71
C LYS A 27 0.82 0.28 -13.06
N LYS A 28 1.16 -0.06 -14.30
CA LYS A 28 1.28 -1.45 -14.76
C LYS A 28 2.38 -2.21 -14.01
N GLN A 29 3.51 -1.57 -13.72
CA GLN A 29 4.59 -2.17 -12.94
C GLN A 29 4.20 -2.33 -11.47
N ASN A 30 3.54 -1.34 -10.86
CA ASN A 30 3.03 -1.43 -9.48
C ASN A 30 1.98 -2.55 -9.34
N ALA A 31 1.13 -2.77 -10.35
CA ALA A 31 0.20 -3.89 -10.36
C ALA A 31 0.91 -5.26 -10.41
N LYS A 32 2.18 -5.31 -10.82
CA LYS A 32 3.01 -6.52 -10.91
C LYS A 32 4.00 -6.69 -9.75
N SER A 33 4.18 -5.69 -8.89
CA SER A 33 5.19 -5.70 -7.83
C SER A 33 4.79 -6.48 -6.57
N GLY A 34 3.57 -7.01 -6.51
CA GLY A 34 3.05 -7.75 -5.36
C GLY A 34 2.39 -6.83 -4.32
N LEU A 35 2.31 -7.30 -3.07
CA LEU A 35 1.65 -6.59 -1.98
C LEU A 35 2.39 -5.29 -1.66
N SER A 36 1.61 -4.23 -1.41
CA SER A 36 2.13 -3.00 -0.82
C SER A 36 2.60 -3.24 0.61
N TYR A 37 3.41 -2.31 1.13
CA TYR A 37 3.88 -2.34 2.50
C TYR A 37 2.74 -2.51 3.53
N ASN A 38 1.64 -1.77 3.36
CA ASN A 38 0.49 -1.85 4.27
C ASN A 38 -0.25 -3.18 4.16
N GLU A 39 -0.34 -3.77 2.97
CA GLU A 39 -0.93 -5.09 2.78
C GLU A 39 -0.06 -6.19 3.40
N VAL A 40 1.27 -6.08 3.28
CA VAL A 40 2.20 -6.96 3.98
C VAL A 40 2.04 -6.86 5.50
N LEU A 41 1.93 -5.64 6.04
CA LEU A 41 1.70 -5.44 7.48
C LEU A 41 0.36 -6.04 7.94
N ALA A 42 -0.70 -5.87 7.14
CA ALA A 42 -2.00 -6.45 7.45
C ALA A 42 -1.94 -7.99 7.46
N GLU A 43 -1.17 -8.59 6.55
CA GLU A 43 -1.00 -10.04 6.52
C GLU A 43 -0.19 -10.55 7.72
N ILE A 44 0.92 -9.89 8.05
CA ILE A 44 1.71 -10.20 9.25
C ILE A 44 0.88 -10.05 10.52
N ALA A 45 -0.01 -9.04 10.59
CA ALA A 45 -0.88 -8.86 11.75
C ALA A 45 -1.85 -10.04 11.97
N LYS A 46 -2.32 -10.70 10.90
CA LYS A 46 -3.17 -11.90 11.01
C LYS A 46 -2.37 -13.12 11.46
N THR A 47 -1.15 -13.26 10.96
CA THR A 47 -0.31 -14.44 11.21
C THR A 47 0.63 -14.28 12.40
N GLY A 48 0.68 -13.10 13.04
CA GLY A 48 1.75 -12.74 13.97
C GLY A 48 3.13 -12.68 13.31
N GLY A 49 4.15 -12.49 14.14
CA GLY A 49 5.56 -12.56 13.72
C GLY A 49 6.01 -13.97 13.31
N LYS A 50 7.24 -14.07 12.79
CA LYS A 50 7.82 -15.35 12.36
C LYS A 50 7.83 -16.36 13.51
N GLY A 51 7.11 -17.47 13.34
CA GLY A 51 7.03 -18.54 14.34
C GLY A 51 6.03 -18.29 15.48
N THR A 52 5.25 -17.20 15.42
CA THR A 52 4.27 -16.87 16.47
C THR A 52 2.82 -16.98 16.01
N ALA A 53 2.57 -17.61 14.86
CA ALA A 53 1.22 -17.74 14.31
C ALA A 53 0.24 -18.47 15.22
N MET A 54 0.72 -19.42 16.02
CA MET A 54 -0.10 -20.11 17.01
C MET A 54 -0.59 -19.23 18.16
N TYR A 55 -0.11 -17.98 18.27
CA TYR A 55 -0.46 -17.04 19.33
C TYR A 55 -1.24 -15.83 18.79
N SER A 56 -1.61 -15.80 17.50
CA SER A 56 -2.23 -14.61 16.89
C SER A 56 -3.65 -14.31 17.41
N ASP A 57 -4.32 -15.30 18.00
CA ASP A 57 -5.62 -15.21 18.67
C ASP A 57 -5.49 -14.98 20.19
N THR A 58 -4.29 -14.73 20.70
CA THR A 58 -4.06 -14.48 22.12
C THR A 58 -4.76 -13.19 22.58
N ASN A 59 -5.64 -13.31 23.58
CA ASN A 59 -6.20 -12.15 24.26
C ASN A 59 -5.22 -11.63 25.33
N PRO A 60 -4.64 -10.43 25.18
CA PRO A 60 -3.63 -9.91 26.10
C PRO A 60 -4.17 -9.66 27.52
N GLU A 61 -5.46 -9.34 27.66
CA GLU A 61 -6.09 -9.12 28.98
C GLU A 61 -6.19 -10.43 29.78
N GLN A 62 -6.55 -11.53 29.10
CA GLN A 62 -6.61 -12.85 29.73
C GLN A 62 -5.23 -13.31 30.21
N VAL A 63 -4.19 -13.14 29.38
CA VAL A 63 -2.81 -13.48 29.75
C VAL A 63 -2.33 -12.65 30.93
N ARG A 64 -2.62 -11.33 30.94
CA ARG A 64 -2.22 -10.45 32.05
C ARG A 64 -2.86 -10.85 33.37
N LYS A 65 -4.15 -11.23 33.36
CA LYS A 65 -4.85 -11.73 34.55
C LYS A 65 -4.25 -13.05 35.06
N ALA A 66 -3.85 -13.95 34.17
CA ALA A 66 -3.25 -15.23 34.54
C ALA A 66 -1.84 -15.08 35.15
N ASN A 67 -1.03 -14.14 34.66
CA ASN A 67 0.34 -13.94 35.14
C ASN A 67 0.42 -13.21 36.48
N ASN A 68 -0.55 -12.33 36.76
CA ASN A 68 -0.64 -11.59 38.02
C ASN A 68 -1.98 -11.93 38.69
N PRO A 69 -2.17 -13.17 39.19
CA PRO A 69 -3.38 -13.51 39.91
C PRO A 69 -3.44 -12.62 41.15
N THR A 70 -4.41 -11.71 41.19
CA THR A 70 -4.77 -11.04 42.44
C THR A 70 -5.31 -12.11 43.37
N THR A 71 -4.52 -12.48 44.37
CA THR A 71 -4.97 -13.30 45.49
C THR A 71 -5.85 -12.42 46.36
N ASP A 72 -7.15 -12.75 46.42
CA ASP A 72 -8.06 -12.19 47.44
C ASP A 72 -7.66 -12.65 48.85
#